data_AF-A0A9P9WBK5-F1
#
_entry.id   AF-A0A9P9WBK5-F1
#
_cell.length_a   1.000
_cell.length_b   1.000
_cell.length_c   1.000
_cell.angle_alpha   90.00
_cell.angle_beta   90.00
_cell.angle_gamma   90.00
#
_symmetry.space_group_name_H-M   'P 1'
#
loop_
_entity.id
_entity.type
_entity.pdbx_description
1 polymer ?
#
loop_
_entity_poly.entity_id
_entity_poly.type
_entity_poly.pdbx_seq_one_letter_code
_entity_poly.pdbx_strand_id
1 'polypeptide(L)'
;MLVSAGMPVFAKSETYLFTPEQLIPQIIINYRKHDTTGLQPTMMLLWASAGIPLGVYNIVQNFHIALKIQPQILTVLSLLTWLQCQYYGRKWSWAKCTAVIVPVALTMGGIELGLVFALFIAKKQQLQWPVTLMAVLSACLLSAGVLRHYWDIYKERTVRGISFIFVAIDALGDLTSLISIFFESELDILGMVIYGSELALWLGILACGGYCE
;
A
#
# COMPACT_ATOMS: atom_id res chain seq x y z
N MET A 1 -12.81 -43.83 -8.39
CA MET A 1 -11.34 -43.74 -8.43
C MET A 1 -11.01 -42.38 -9.01
N LEU A 2 -11.04 -41.32 -8.20
CA LEU A 2 -9.88 -40.76 -7.48
C LEU A 2 -8.74 -40.34 -8.42
N VAL A 3 -8.86 -39.12 -8.95
CA VAL A 3 -7.71 -38.19 -9.07
C VAL A 3 -8.12 -36.91 -8.36
N SER A 4 -8.16 -37.00 -7.03
CA SER A 4 -8.02 -35.86 -6.12
C SER A 4 -6.76 -36.15 -5.33
N ALA A 5 -5.80 -35.22 -5.39
CA ALA A 5 -4.64 -35.01 -4.51
C ALA A 5 -3.44 -34.60 -5.38
N GLY A 6 -3.11 -33.31 -5.39
CA GLY A 6 -1.89 -32.88 -6.08
C GLY A 6 -1.47 -31.42 -5.93
N MET A 7 -2.39 -30.46 -5.79
CA MET A 7 -1.97 -29.06 -5.57
C MET A 7 -2.89 -28.29 -4.63
N PRO A 8 -2.58 -28.27 -3.32
CA PRO A 8 -3.14 -27.26 -2.42
C PRO A 8 -2.09 -26.51 -1.57
N VAL A 9 -0.79 -26.53 -1.90
CA VAL A 9 0.25 -25.93 -1.02
C VAL A 9 1.27 -25.05 -1.76
N PHE A 10 1.71 -25.38 -2.97
CA PHE A 10 2.81 -24.66 -3.63
C PHE A 10 2.47 -23.22 -4.06
N ALA A 11 1.25 -22.96 -4.56
CA ALA A 11 0.82 -21.59 -4.89
C ALA A 11 0.52 -20.72 -3.65
N LYS A 12 0.33 -21.34 -2.47
CA LYS A 12 0.21 -20.60 -1.21
C LYS A 12 1.58 -20.26 -0.65
N SER A 13 2.55 -21.18 -0.67
CA SER A 13 3.89 -20.96 -0.10
C SER A 13 4.73 -19.93 -0.85
N GLU A 14 4.57 -19.81 -2.18
CA GLU A 14 5.31 -18.80 -2.95
C GLU A 14 4.74 -17.39 -2.77
N THR A 15 3.44 -17.27 -2.52
CA THR A 15 2.80 -16.00 -2.14
C THR A 15 3.29 -15.50 -0.78
N TYR A 16 3.65 -16.39 0.16
CA TYR A 16 4.23 -15.99 1.46
C TYR A 16 5.73 -15.65 1.41
N LEU A 17 6.42 -16.00 0.32
CA LEU A 17 7.87 -15.78 0.16
C LEU A 17 8.23 -14.43 -0.47
N PHE A 18 7.25 -13.71 -1.03
CA PHE A 18 7.47 -12.40 -1.67
C PHE A 18 6.74 -11.22 -1.03
N THR A 19 5.89 -11.47 -0.03
CA THR A 19 5.13 -10.41 0.63
C THR A 19 5.32 -10.51 2.14
N PRO A 20 6.46 -10.01 2.62
CA PRO A 20 6.25 -8.87 3.47
C PRO A 20 7.26 -7.75 3.11
N GLU A 21 6.77 -6.51 3.09
CA GLU A 21 7.57 -5.34 3.41
C GLU A 21 8.36 -4.62 2.30
N GLN A 22 7.64 -4.09 1.32
CA GLN A 22 8.17 -3.17 0.28
C GLN A 22 8.91 -1.96 0.90
N LEU A 23 8.46 -1.48 2.07
CA LEU A 23 9.07 -0.39 2.84
C LEU A 23 10.17 -0.82 3.83
N ILE A 24 10.33 -2.10 4.19
CA ILE A 24 11.33 -2.49 5.22
C ILE A 24 12.78 -2.30 4.76
N PRO A 25 13.19 -2.71 3.55
CA PRO A 25 14.54 -2.43 3.08
C PRO A 25 14.85 -0.93 3.16
N GLN A 26 13.87 -0.08 2.81
CA GLN A 26 13.99 1.37 2.91
C GLN A 26 14.10 1.84 4.36
N ILE A 27 13.28 1.33 5.27
CA ILE A 27 13.32 1.63 6.71
C ILE A 27 14.67 1.25 7.33
N ILE A 28 15.21 0.09 6.96
CA ILE A 28 16.52 -0.39 7.42
C ILE A 28 17.64 0.52 6.90
N ILE A 29 17.60 0.90 5.63
CA ILE A 29 18.59 1.81 5.04
C ILE A 29 18.52 3.19 5.73
N ASN A 30 17.32 3.73 5.92
CA ASN A 30 17.11 4.99 6.63
C ASN A 30 17.66 4.92 8.07
N TYR A 31 17.40 3.83 8.77
CA TYR A 31 17.91 3.60 10.12
C TYR A 31 19.45 3.52 10.14
N ARG A 32 20.06 2.81 9.19
CA ARG A 32 21.52 2.67 9.11
C ARG A 32 22.23 3.95 8.70
N LYS A 33 21.65 4.72 7.78
CA LYS A 33 22.26 5.97 7.27
C LYS A 33 21.92 7.18 8.14
N HIS A 34 20.92 7.08 9.03
CA HIS A 34 20.35 8.20 9.78
C HIS A 34 19.99 9.40 8.90
N ASP A 35 19.63 9.10 7.65
CA ASP A 35 19.32 10.05 6.60
C ASP A 35 18.09 9.57 5.84
N THR A 36 17.23 10.52 5.48
CA THR A 36 15.98 10.31 4.74
C THR A 36 15.93 11.19 3.50
N THR A 37 17.08 11.69 3.05
CA THR A 37 17.19 12.45 1.80
C THR A 37 16.64 11.65 0.62
N GLY A 38 15.63 12.20 -0.06
CA GLY A 38 14.94 11.57 -1.18
C GLY A 38 13.58 10.95 -0.84
N LEU A 39 13.29 10.68 0.44
CA LEU A 39 11.94 10.22 0.82
C LEU A 39 10.93 11.36 0.78
N GLN A 40 9.77 11.11 0.17
CA GLN A 40 8.63 12.04 0.18
C GLN A 40 7.71 11.75 1.37
N PRO A 41 7.69 12.59 2.43
CA PRO A 41 6.86 12.34 3.60
C PRO A 41 5.36 12.49 3.28
N THR A 42 5.01 13.32 2.30
CA THR A 42 3.61 13.51 1.89
C THR A 42 3.03 12.26 1.24
N MET A 43 3.81 11.54 0.43
CA MET A 43 3.41 10.26 -0.14
C MET A 43 3.13 9.24 0.97
N MET A 44 4.02 9.12 1.96
CA MET A 44 3.83 8.20 3.08
C MET A 44 2.54 8.48 3.86
N LEU A 45 2.15 9.75 4.02
CA LEU A 45 0.86 10.10 4.63
C LEU A 45 -0.33 9.73 3.74
N LEU A 46 -0.24 9.95 2.42
CA LEU A 46 -1.29 9.56 1.48
C LEU A 46 -1.50 8.05 1.47
N TRP A 47 -0.41 7.28 1.47
CA TRP A 47 -0.43 5.84 1.52
C TRP A 47 -0.93 5.27 2.85
N ALA A 48 -0.48 5.84 3.97
CA ALA A 48 -1.05 5.52 5.27
C ALA A 48 -2.57 5.77 5.28
N SER A 49 -3.01 6.89 4.73
CA SER A 49 -4.43 7.22 4.63
C SER A 49 -5.20 6.29 3.68
N ALA A 50 -4.57 5.84 2.58
CA ALA A 50 -5.15 4.94 1.60
C ALA A 50 -5.32 3.51 2.11
N GLY A 51 -4.46 3.10 3.05
CA GLY A 51 -4.56 1.78 3.66
C GLY A 51 -5.84 1.57 4.48
N ILE A 52 -6.45 2.64 5.00
CA ILE A 52 -7.75 2.57 5.69
C ILE A 52 -8.87 2.11 4.74
N PRO A 53 -9.24 2.85 3.67
CA PRO A 53 -10.31 2.43 2.78
C PRO A 53 -9.98 1.11 2.07
N LEU A 54 -8.70 0.85 1.75
CA LEU A 54 -8.29 -0.42 1.15
C LEU A 54 -8.46 -1.60 2.12
N GLY A 55 -8.09 -1.43 3.39
CA GLY A 55 -8.28 -2.42 4.44
C GLY A 55 -9.76 -2.72 4.67
N VAL A 56 -10.59 -1.68 4.81
CA VAL A 56 -12.05 -1.82 4.92
C VAL A 56 -12.62 -2.57 3.72
N TYR A 57 -12.24 -2.18 2.51
CA TYR A 57 -12.69 -2.81 1.26
C TYR A 57 -12.37 -4.31 1.25
N ASN A 58 -11.11 -4.67 1.51
CA ASN A 58 -10.65 -6.06 1.46
C ASN A 58 -11.25 -6.93 2.57
N ILE A 59 -11.49 -6.36 3.76
CA ILE A 59 -12.14 -7.05 4.87
C ILE A 59 -13.62 -7.30 4.56
N VAL A 60 -14.35 -6.27 4.12
CA VAL A 60 -15.79 -6.33 3.86
C VAL A 60 -16.12 -7.18 2.62
N GLN A 61 -15.26 -7.16 1.59
CA GLN A 61 -15.38 -8.07 0.45
C GLN A 61 -14.90 -9.49 0.73
N ASN A 62 -14.32 -9.72 1.90
CA ASN A 62 -13.88 -11.02 2.36
C ASN A 62 -12.83 -11.69 1.46
N PHE A 63 -11.93 -10.91 0.86
CA PHE A 63 -10.82 -11.43 0.07
C PHE A 63 -9.87 -12.33 0.88
N HIS A 64 -8.94 -12.95 0.18
CA HIS A 64 -7.86 -13.74 0.78
C HIS A 64 -7.11 -12.97 1.88
N ILE A 65 -6.65 -13.73 2.88
CA ILE A 65 -5.98 -13.17 4.07
C ILE A 65 -4.78 -12.28 3.71
N ALA A 66 -4.06 -12.60 2.63
CA ALA A 66 -2.95 -11.79 2.12
C ALA A 66 -3.40 -10.36 1.76
N LEU A 67 -4.48 -10.23 0.96
CA LEU A 67 -5.04 -8.94 0.56
C LEU A 67 -5.65 -8.17 1.75
N LYS A 68 -6.09 -8.85 2.81
CA LYS A 68 -6.55 -8.19 4.05
C LYS A 68 -5.40 -7.63 4.89
N ILE A 69 -4.28 -8.34 4.95
CA ILE A 69 -3.11 -7.96 5.76
C ILE A 69 -2.26 -6.91 5.05
N GLN A 70 -2.16 -6.95 3.73
CA GLN A 70 -1.32 -6.06 2.93
C GLN A 70 -1.57 -4.55 3.23
N PRO A 71 -2.82 -4.04 3.26
CA PRO A 71 -3.09 -2.63 3.56
C PRO A 71 -2.73 -2.24 5.00
N GLN A 72 -2.79 -3.18 5.95
CA GLN A 72 -2.41 -2.96 7.35
C GLN A 72 -0.91 -2.74 7.47
N ILE A 73 -0.14 -3.62 6.82
CA ILE A 73 1.31 -3.52 6.75
C ILE A 73 1.69 -2.22 6.05
N LEU A 74 1.07 -1.90 4.90
CA LEU A 74 1.31 -0.65 4.17
C LEU A 74 1.09 0.56 5.07
N THR A 75 -0.01 0.60 5.82
CA THR A 75 -0.35 1.71 6.72
C THR A 75 0.71 1.90 7.79
N VAL A 76 1.06 0.83 8.50
CA VAL A 76 2.03 0.86 9.59
C VAL A 76 3.41 1.26 9.08
N LEU A 77 3.88 0.61 8.01
CA LEU A 77 5.20 0.91 7.46
C LEU A 77 5.27 2.33 6.90
N SER A 78 4.19 2.85 6.32
CA SER A 78 4.14 4.23 5.82
C SER A 78 4.20 5.24 6.97
N LEU A 79 3.48 5.00 8.07
CA LEU A 79 3.57 5.84 9.27
C LEU A 79 4.96 5.80 9.93
N LEU A 80 5.58 4.62 10.02
CA LEU A 80 6.94 4.46 10.53
C LEU A 80 7.96 5.19 9.65
N THR A 81 7.82 5.07 8.33
CA THR A 81 8.68 5.72 7.37
C THR A 81 8.53 7.23 7.41
N TRP A 82 7.30 7.73 7.55
CA TRP A 82 7.02 9.14 7.81
C TRP A 82 7.68 9.62 9.12
N LEU A 83 7.61 8.81 10.18
CA LEU A 83 8.26 9.11 11.45
C LEU A 83 9.78 9.26 11.30
N GLN A 84 10.41 8.36 10.55
CA GLN A 84 11.84 8.45 10.23
C GLN A 84 12.16 9.75 9.48
N CYS A 85 11.29 10.19 8.56
CA CYS A 85 11.47 11.47 7.88
C CYS A 85 11.44 12.66 8.86
N GLN A 86 10.52 12.66 9.84
CA GLN A 86 10.46 13.74 10.84
C GLN A 86 11.61 13.68 11.84
N TYR A 87 12.01 12.49 12.26
CA TYR A 87 13.09 12.29 13.23
C TYR A 87 14.46 12.62 12.62
N TYR A 88 14.81 12.02 11.49
CA TYR A 88 16.13 12.21 10.86
C TYR A 88 16.23 13.52 10.06
N GLY A 89 15.17 13.87 9.31
CA GLY A 89 15.14 15.04 8.44
C GLY A 89 14.84 16.35 9.16
N ARG A 90 13.75 16.39 9.96
CA ARG A 90 13.34 17.59 10.70
C ARG A 90 13.87 17.68 12.14
N LYS A 91 14.71 16.72 12.55
CA LYS A 91 15.33 16.66 13.90
C LYS A 91 14.31 16.71 15.04
N TRP A 92 13.13 16.12 14.87
CA TRP A 92 12.15 16.02 15.95
C TRP A 92 12.68 15.14 17.08
N SER A 93 12.37 15.49 18.33
CA SER A 93 12.69 14.63 19.48
C SER A 93 11.83 13.37 19.47
N TRP A 94 12.35 12.29 20.05
CA TRP A 94 11.61 11.01 20.14
C TRP A 94 10.26 11.19 20.83
N ALA A 95 10.19 12.04 21.87
CA ALA A 95 8.97 12.32 22.61
C ALA A 95 7.91 13.03 21.74
N LYS A 96 8.34 13.94 20.87
CA LYS A 96 7.43 14.58 19.91
C LYS A 96 6.94 13.60 18.85
N CYS A 97 7.82 12.75 18.36
CA CYS A 97 7.49 11.69 17.41
C CYS A 97 6.44 10.73 17.98
N THR A 98 6.64 10.22 19.20
CA THR A 98 5.68 9.31 19.85
C THR A 98 4.36 9.99 20.19
N ALA A 99 4.40 11.24 20.69
CA ALA A 99 3.21 12.02 21.00
C ALA A 99 2.32 12.31 19.78
N VAL A 100 2.88 12.31 18.56
CA VAL A 100 2.12 12.49 17.32
C VAL A 100 1.66 11.16 16.72
N ILE A 101 2.55 10.17 16.63
CA ILE A 101 2.21 8.93 15.92
C ILE A 101 1.20 8.06 16.66
N VAL A 102 1.22 8.04 18.00
CA VAL A 102 0.30 7.23 18.79
C VAL A 102 -1.16 7.69 18.61
N PRO A 103 -1.50 8.98 18.79
CA PRO A 103 -2.85 9.46 18.49
C PRO A 103 -3.27 9.20 17.05
N VAL A 104 -2.39 9.46 16.07
CA VAL A 104 -2.69 9.24 14.66
C VAL A 104 -3.02 7.78 14.39
N ALA A 105 -2.19 6.84 14.86
CA ALA A 105 -2.43 5.41 14.69
C ALA A 105 -3.74 4.94 15.36
N LEU A 106 -4.02 5.43 16.57
CA LEU A 106 -5.28 5.13 17.27
C LEU A 106 -6.50 5.67 16.53
N THR A 107 -6.42 6.91 16.01
CA THR A 107 -7.50 7.50 15.22
C THR A 107 -7.72 6.73 13.92
N MET A 108 -6.66 6.38 13.20
CA MET A 108 -6.75 5.62 11.96
C MET A 108 -7.35 4.23 12.19
N GLY A 109 -6.88 3.49 13.20
CA GLY A 109 -7.43 2.18 13.55
C GLY A 109 -8.88 2.26 14.03
N GLY A 110 -9.24 3.31 14.80
CA GLY A 110 -10.61 3.57 15.21
C GLY A 110 -11.55 3.88 14.04
N ILE A 111 -11.11 4.69 13.08
CA ILE A 111 -11.85 4.99 11.84
C ILE A 111 -12.04 3.70 11.04
N GLU A 112 -10.97 2.93 10.83
CA GLU A 112 -11.04 1.69 10.06
C GLU A 112 -12.02 0.70 10.69
N LEU A 113 -11.89 0.47 12.00
CA LEU A 113 -12.78 -0.43 12.73
C LEU A 113 -14.25 0.03 12.64
N GLY A 114 -14.49 1.32 12.83
CA GLY A 114 -15.84 1.91 12.70
C GLY A 114 -16.42 1.73 11.29
N LEU A 115 -15.61 1.96 10.26
CA LEU A 115 -16.00 1.76 8.87
C LEU A 115 -16.27 0.29 8.57
N VAL A 116 -15.42 -0.64 9.03
CA VAL A 116 -15.66 -2.08 8.86
C VAL A 116 -17.03 -2.47 9.40
N PHE A 117 -17.36 -2.09 10.63
CA PHE A 117 -18.68 -2.38 11.21
C PHE A 117 -19.83 -1.71 10.43
N ALA A 118 -19.67 -0.43 10.08
CA ALA A 118 -20.69 0.31 9.33
C ALA A 118 -20.96 -0.33 7.95
N LEU A 119 -19.91 -0.69 7.21
CA LEU A 119 -20.03 -1.29 5.88
C LEU A 119 -20.49 -2.75 5.95
N PHE A 120 -20.19 -3.49 7.01
CA PHE A 120 -20.81 -4.80 7.24
C PHE A 120 -22.34 -4.69 7.38
N ILE A 121 -22.83 -3.67 8.10
CA ILE A 121 -24.27 -3.41 8.22
C ILE A 121 -24.86 -3.00 6.87
N ALA A 122 -24.20 -2.10 6.14
CA ALA A 122 -24.63 -1.68 4.81
C ALA A 122 -24.71 -2.85 3.81
N LYS A 123 -23.72 -3.77 3.84
CA LYS A 123 -23.70 -4.97 3.00
C LYS A 123 -24.86 -5.92 3.33
N LYS A 124 -25.21 -6.08 4.61
CA LYS A 124 -26.41 -6.84 5.02
C LYS A 124 -27.70 -6.24 4.49
N GLN A 125 -27.75 -4.92 4.31
CA GLN A 125 -28.87 -4.20 3.71
C GLN A 125 -28.81 -4.17 2.16
N GLN A 126 -27.88 -4.90 1.54
CA GLN A 126 -27.67 -4.94 0.09
C GLN A 126 -27.23 -3.60 -0.54
N LEU A 127 -26.69 -2.65 0.25
CA LEU A 127 -26.11 -1.41 -0.28
C LEU A 127 -24.65 -1.65 -0.67
N GLN A 128 -24.38 -1.63 -1.98
CA GLN A 128 -23.03 -1.84 -2.53
C GLN A 128 -22.20 -0.56 -2.66
N TRP A 129 -22.84 0.61 -2.83
CA TRP A 129 -22.16 1.88 -3.09
C TRP A 129 -21.12 2.28 -2.02
N PRO A 130 -21.28 2.02 -0.70
CA PRO A 130 -20.27 2.41 0.29
C PRO A 130 -18.98 1.63 0.10
N VAL A 131 -19.08 0.36 -0.30
CA VAL A 131 -17.92 -0.50 -0.53
C VAL A 131 -17.19 -0.06 -1.80
N THR A 132 -17.94 0.28 -2.85
CA THR A 132 -17.38 0.88 -4.07
C THR A 132 -16.68 2.22 -3.77
N LEU A 133 -17.24 3.05 -2.90
CA LEU A 133 -16.61 4.31 -2.49
C LEU A 133 -15.25 4.06 -1.82
N MET A 134 -15.14 3.04 -0.95
CA MET A 134 -13.85 2.69 -0.33
C MET A 134 -12.82 2.27 -1.38
N ALA A 135 -13.20 1.45 -2.36
CA ALA A 135 -12.33 1.06 -3.47
C ALA A 135 -11.86 2.27 -4.30
N VAL A 136 -12.75 3.21 -4.62
CA VAL A 136 -12.39 4.41 -5.39
C VAL A 136 -11.48 5.33 -4.56
N LEU A 137 -11.78 5.51 -3.27
CA LEU A 137 -10.95 6.32 -2.38
C LEU A 137 -9.54 5.75 -2.22
N SER A 138 -9.40 4.42 -2.07
CA SER A 138 -8.09 3.79 -1.99
C SER A 138 -7.29 3.98 -3.27
N ALA A 139 -7.87 3.69 -4.44
CA ALA A 139 -7.22 3.91 -5.74
C ALA A 139 -6.75 5.36 -5.89
N CYS A 140 -7.63 6.33 -5.63
CA CYS A 140 -7.29 7.75 -5.74
C CYS A 140 -6.14 8.16 -4.80
N LEU A 141 -6.13 7.70 -3.55
CA LEU A 141 -5.11 8.08 -2.57
C LEU A 141 -3.76 7.43 -2.84
N LEU A 142 -3.75 6.15 -3.24
CA LEU A 142 -2.54 5.45 -3.64
C LEU A 142 -1.91 6.12 -4.87
N SER A 143 -2.73 6.35 -5.90
CA SER A 143 -2.29 6.97 -7.15
C SER A 143 -1.85 8.41 -6.95
N ALA A 144 -2.52 9.17 -6.06
CA ALA A 144 -2.05 10.51 -5.68
C ALA A 144 -0.69 10.48 -4.97
N GLY A 145 -0.43 9.43 -4.18
CA GLY A 145 0.88 9.17 -3.58
C GLY A 145 1.95 8.99 -4.65
N VAL A 146 1.72 8.10 -5.62
CA VAL A 146 2.67 7.81 -6.71
C VAL A 146 2.83 9.01 -7.64
N LEU A 147 1.76 9.75 -7.94
CA LEU A 147 1.79 10.94 -8.80
C LEU A 147 2.70 12.03 -8.23
N ARG A 148 2.94 12.04 -6.92
CA ARG A 148 3.90 12.95 -6.29
C ARG A 148 5.32 12.74 -6.80
N HIS A 149 5.70 11.51 -7.15
CA HIS A 149 6.98 11.22 -7.77
C HIS A 149 7.09 11.77 -9.19
N TYR A 150 6.04 11.63 -10.00
CA TYR A 150 5.98 12.23 -11.34
C TYR A 150 6.13 13.75 -11.29
N TRP A 151 5.47 14.41 -10.31
CA TRP A 151 5.59 15.85 -10.12
C TRP A 151 7.02 16.28 -9.80
N ASP A 152 7.70 15.56 -8.90
CA ASP A 152 9.07 15.86 -8.54
C ASP A 152 10.05 15.59 -9.69
N ILE A 153 9.86 14.52 -10.48
CA ILE A 153 10.62 14.26 -11.72
C ILE A 153 10.43 15.41 -12.72
N TYR A 154 9.18 15.85 -12.92
CA TYR A 154 8.86 16.94 -13.84
C TYR A 154 9.53 18.26 -13.42
N LYS A 155 9.52 18.57 -12.12
CA LYS A 155 10.05 19.82 -11.57
C LYS A 155 11.58 19.82 -11.47
N GLU A 156 12.18 18.77 -10.93
CA GLU A 156 13.62 18.67 -10.65
C GLU A 156 14.42 18.19 -11.86
N ARG A 157 13.74 17.79 -12.95
CA ARG A 157 14.33 17.30 -14.22
C ARG A 157 15.38 16.19 -14.05
N THR A 158 15.39 15.54 -12.90
CA THR A 158 16.32 14.49 -12.51
C THR A 158 15.57 13.48 -11.64
N VAL A 159 15.86 12.19 -11.80
CA VAL A 159 15.25 11.11 -10.98
C VAL A 159 15.99 10.98 -9.65
N ARG A 160 16.16 12.09 -8.92
CA ARG A 160 16.83 12.09 -7.62
C ARG A 160 15.82 11.81 -6.51
N GLY A 161 16.07 10.74 -5.75
CA GLY A 161 15.36 10.44 -4.49
C GLY A 161 14.44 9.22 -4.52
N ILE A 162 14.16 8.65 -5.69
CA ILE A 162 13.31 7.45 -5.81
C ILE A 162 14.20 6.21 -5.87
N SER A 163 13.98 5.27 -4.96
CA SER A 163 14.67 3.97 -4.98
C SER A 163 14.03 3.09 -6.05
N PHE A 164 14.73 2.81 -7.16
CA PHE A 164 14.22 1.92 -8.21
C PHE A 164 13.93 0.50 -7.71
N ILE A 165 14.66 0.05 -6.68
CA ILE A 165 14.38 -1.23 -6.00
C ILE A 165 13.02 -1.17 -5.31
N PHE A 166 12.72 -0.06 -4.62
CA PHE A 166 11.42 0.15 -4.00
C PHE A 166 10.29 0.13 -5.03
N VAL A 167 10.45 0.88 -6.13
CA VAL A 167 9.50 0.92 -7.25
C VAL A 167 9.23 -0.48 -7.82
N ALA A 168 10.28 -1.26 -8.08
CA ALA A 168 10.15 -2.59 -8.67
C ALA A 168 9.44 -3.57 -7.74
N ILE A 169 9.75 -3.51 -6.44
CA ILE A 169 9.11 -4.32 -5.42
C ILE A 169 7.63 -3.91 -5.24
N ASP A 170 7.31 -2.62 -5.38
CA ASP A 170 5.93 -2.14 -5.30
C ASP A 170 5.08 -2.64 -6.49
N ALA A 171 5.60 -2.47 -7.71
CA ALA A 171 5.01 -3.01 -8.93
C ALA A 171 4.82 -4.53 -8.86
N LEU A 172 5.77 -5.27 -8.30
CA LEU A 172 5.65 -6.72 -8.13
C LEU A 172 4.51 -7.06 -7.15
N GLY A 173 4.36 -6.29 -6.07
CA GLY A 173 3.25 -6.43 -5.14
C GLY A 173 1.89 -6.27 -5.83
N ASP A 174 1.71 -5.19 -6.60
CA ASP A 174 0.47 -4.95 -7.35
C ASP A 174 0.18 -6.06 -8.36
N LEU A 175 1.23 -6.53 -9.07
CA LEU A 175 1.11 -7.65 -9.99
C LEU A 175 0.64 -8.93 -9.27
N THR A 176 1.22 -9.25 -8.12
CA THR A 176 0.81 -10.43 -7.34
C THR A 176 -0.61 -10.29 -6.78
N SER A 177 -1.02 -9.09 -6.37
CA SER A 177 -2.39 -8.82 -5.94
C SER A 177 -3.39 -8.96 -7.09
N LEU A 178 -3.07 -8.47 -8.29
CA LEU A 178 -3.88 -8.69 -9.49
C LEU A 178 -4.02 -10.18 -9.82
N ILE A 179 -2.91 -10.91 -9.81
CA ILE A 179 -2.91 -12.36 -10.05
C ILE A 179 -3.82 -13.06 -9.03
N SER A 180 -3.75 -12.70 -7.74
CA SER A 180 -4.61 -13.27 -6.71
C SER A 180 -6.10 -13.06 -7.00
N ILE A 181 -6.50 -11.91 -7.56
CA ILE A 181 -7.90 -11.63 -7.94
C ILE A 181 -8.33 -12.49 -9.13
N PHE A 182 -7.45 -12.69 -10.12
CA PHE A 182 -7.75 -13.55 -11.28
C PHE A 182 -7.99 -15.02 -10.91
N PHE A 183 -7.41 -15.48 -9.79
CA PHE A 183 -7.61 -16.85 -9.28
C PHE A 183 -8.83 -16.98 -8.35
N GLU A 184 -9.54 -15.90 -8.06
CA GLU A 184 -10.75 -15.92 -7.24
C GLU A 184 -11.97 -16.34 -8.08
N SER A 185 -12.95 -16.99 -7.47
CA SER A 185 -14.10 -17.58 -8.19
C SER A 185 -15.04 -16.52 -8.81
N GLU A 186 -15.02 -15.30 -8.27
CA GLU A 186 -15.74 -14.15 -8.80
C GLU A 186 -14.72 -13.05 -9.12
N LEU A 187 -14.71 -12.58 -10.36
CA LEU A 187 -13.80 -11.53 -10.79
C LEU A 187 -14.26 -10.18 -10.23
N ASP A 188 -13.44 -9.58 -9.37
CA ASP A 188 -13.69 -8.24 -8.84
C ASP A 188 -13.03 -7.15 -9.70
N ILE A 189 -13.87 -6.41 -10.44
CA ILE A 189 -13.43 -5.30 -11.30
C ILE A 189 -12.81 -4.18 -10.47
N LEU A 190 -13.29 -3.93 -9.25
CA LEU A 190 -12.79 -2.82 -8.44
C LEU A 190 -11.38 -3.07 -7.93
N GLY A 191 -11.08 -4.28 -7.46
CA GLY A 191 -9.74 -4.73 -7.12
C GLY A 191 -8.80 -4.66 -8.32
N MET A 192 -9.26 -5.11 -9.50
CA MET A 192 -8.47 -4.99 -10.73
C MET A 192 -8.14 -3.53 -11.08
N VAL A 193 -9.09 -2.60 -10.89
CA VAL A 193 -8.85 -1.17 -11.11
C VAL A 193 -7.83 -0.63 -10.12
N ILE A 194 -7.95 -0.93 -8.82
CA ILE A 194 -7.03 -0.43 -7.79
C ILE A 194 -5.59 -0.89 -8.07
N TYR A 195 -5.37 -2.20 -8.14
CA TYR A 195 -4.02 -2.73 -8.29
C TYR A 195 -3.49 -2.52 -9.72
N GLY A 196 -4.38 -2.48 -10.72
CA GLY A 196 -4.02 -2.21 -12.11
C GLY A 196 -3.56 -0.76 -12.33
N SER A 197 -4.22 0.22 -11.71
CA SER A 197 -3.80 1.62 -11.80
C SER A 197 -2.44 1.85 -11.15
N GLU A 198 -2.20 1.26 -9.98
CA GLU A 198 -0.91 1.36 -9.28
C GLU A 198 0.22 0.71 -10.10
N LEU A 199 0.00 -0.52 -10.59
CA LEU A 199 0.97 -1.21 -11.44
C LEU A 199 1.33 -0.36 -12.66
N ALA A 200 0.34 0.23 -13.33
CA ALA A 200 0.58 1.08 -14.49
C ALA A 200 1.40 2.33 -14.14
N LEU A 201 1.10 2.97 -13.01
CA LEU A 201 1.85 4.14 -12.53
C LEU A 201 3.29 3.77 -12.19
N TRP A 202 3.53 2.61 -11.56
CA TRP A 202 4.88 2.17 -11.23
C TRP A 202 5.72 1.78 -12.44
N LEU A 203 5.12 1.06 -13.40
CA LEU A 203 5.77 0.76 -14.66
C LEU A 203 6.16 2.03 -15.42
N GLY A 204 5.31 3.07 -15.36
CA GLY A 204 5.65 4.37 -15.94
C GLY A 204 6.83 5.06 -15.24
N ILE A 205 6.96 4.95 -13.90
CA ILE A 205 8.13 5.47 -13.17
C ILE A 205 9.40 4.69 -13.56
N LEU A 206 9.32 3.37 -13.67
CA LEU A 206 10.45 2.54 -14.14
C LEU A 206 10.86 2.93 -15.56
N ALA A 207 9.90 3.15 -16.46
CA ALA A 207 10.17 3.59 -17.82
C ALA A 207 10.84 4.98 -17.83
N CYS A 208 10.30 5.96 -17.09
CA CYS A 208 10.92 7.27 -16.97
C CYS A 208 12.34 7.20 -16.36
N GLY A 209 12.57 6.29 -15.42
CA GLY A 209 13.88 6.02 -14.85
C GLY A 209 14.92 5.55 -15.87
N GLY A 210 14.56 4.56 -16.70
CA GLY A 210 15.45 4.02 -17.72
C GLY A 210 15.71 4.96 -18.92
N TYR A 211 14.84 5.95 -19.15
CA TYR A 211 15.02 6.97 -20.19
C TYR A 211 15.79 8.21 -19.73
N CYS A 212 15.97 8.40 -18.42
CA CYS A 212 16.62 9.58 -17.83
C CYS A 212 18.01 9.29 -17.22
N GLU A 213 18.64 8.17 -17.58
CA GLU A 213 20.07 7.92 -17.32
C GLU A 213 20.99 8.74 -18.25
#